data_AF-A0A4W5M136-F1
#
_entry.id   AF-A0A4W5M136-F1
#
_cell.length_a   1.000
_cell.length_b   1.000
_cell.length_c   1.000
_cell.angle_alpha   90.00
_cell.angle_beta   90.00
_cell.angle_gamma   90.00
#
_symmetry.space_group_name_H-M   'P 1'
#
loop_
_entity.id
_entity.type
_entity.pdbx_description
1 polymer ?
#
loop_
_entity_poly.entity_id
_entity_poly.type
_entity_poly.pdbx_seq_one_letter_code
_entity_poly.pdbx_strand_id
1 'polypeptide(L)' 'MLLQAYKVFGVGQYLEEALQCGEVVWHRGLLKKGYGLCHGAAGNAYAFLALYKLTHDPKHLYRACMVRGSLNLLT' A
#
# COMPACT_ATOMS: atom_id res chain seq x y z
N MET A 1 -9.29 4.08 -3.92
CA MET A 1 -10.68 4.00 -4.43
C MET A 1 -11.25 2.59 -4.33
N LEU A 2 -10.57 1.56 -4.85
CA LEU A 2 -11.06 0.17 -4.83
C LEU A 2 -11.48 -0.34 -3.43
N LEU A 3 -10.67 -0.07 -2.40
CA LEU A 3 -11.00 -0.46 -1.02
C LEU A 3 -12.28 0.22 -0.48
N GLN A 4 -12.58 1.45 -0.93
CA GLN A 4 -13.82 2.12 -0.56
C GLN A 4 -15.00 1.56 -1.35
N ALA A 5 -14.81 1.24 -2.64
CA ALA A 5 -15.83 0.56 -3.44
C ALA A 5 -16.19 -0.80 -2.83
N TYR A 6 -15.20 -1.59 -2.38
CA TYR A 6 -15.47 -2.84 -1.65
C TYR A 6 -16.29 -2.61 -0.38
N LYS A 7 -15.97 -1.59 0.42
CA LYS A 7 -16.73 -1.27 1.65
C LYS A 7 -18.18 -0.86 1.38
N VAL A 8 -18.43 -0.15 0.29
CA VAL A 8 -19.77 0.36 -0.05
C VAL A 8 -20.61 -0.69 -0.76
N PHE A 9 -20.04 -1.42 -1.71
CA PHE A 9 -20.78 -2.33 -2.58
C PHE A 9 -20.63 -3.81 -2.22
N GLY A 10 -19.65 -4.19 -1.40
CA GLY A 10 -19.43 -5.58 -0.97
C GLY A 10 -18.93 -6.54 -2.06
N VAL A 11 -18.66 -6.05 -3.27
CA VAL A 11 -18.26 -6.89 -4.42
C VAL A 11 -16.80 -7.32 -4.28
N GLY A 12 -16.56 -8.62 -4.13
CA GLY A 12 -15.23 -9.21 -3.89
C GLY A 12 -14.15 -8.82 -4.92
N GLN A 13 -14.54 -8.62 -6.18
CA GLN A 13 -13.63 -8.20 -7.25
C GLN A 13 -12.86 -6.91 -6.90
N TYR A 14 -13.49 -5.95 -6.23
CA TYR A 14 -12.80 -4.71 -5.83
C TYR A 14 -11.68 -4.96 -4.82
N LEU A 15 -11.85 -5.93 -3.93
CA LEU A 15 -10.82 -6.32 -2.99
C LEU A 15 -9.67 -7.03 -3.71
N GLU A 16 -10.00 -7.95 -4.62
CA GLU A 16 -9.00 -8.69 -5.39
C GLU A 16 -8.15 -7.76 -6.25
N GLU A 17 -8.77 -6.81 -6.98
CA GLU A 17 -8.05 -5.79 -7.73
C GLU A 17 -7.19 -4.91 -6.83
N ALA A 18 -7.68 -4.53 -5.64
CA ALA A 18 -6.90 -3.75 -4.69
C ALA A 18 -5.66 -4.51 -4.17
N LEU A 19 -5.78 -5.82 -3.97
CA LEU A 19 -4.64 -6.68 -3.60
C LEU A 19 -3.62 -6.75 -4.74
N GLN A 20 -4.06 -6.89 -5.99
CA GLN A 20 -3.18 -6.85 -7.17
C GLN A 20 -2.44 -5.51 -7.29
N CYS A 21 -3.14 -4.38 -7.07
CA CYS A 21 -2.49 -3.07 -6.99
C CYS A 21 -1.42 -3.04 -5.88
N GLY A 22 -1.70 -3.66 -4.72
CA GLY A 22 -0.74 -3.79 -3.63
C GLY A 22 0.53 -4.54 -4.04
N GLU A 23 0.44 -5.59 -4.84
CA GLU A 23 1.61 -6.30 -5.37
C GLU A 23 2.43 -5.43 -6.34
N VAL A 24 1.77 -4.66 -7.21
CA VAL A 24 2.47 -3.70 -8.10
C VAL A 24 3.23 -2.65 -7.28
N VAL A 25 2.59 -2.08 -6.25
CA VAL A 25 3.22 -1.11 -5.35
C VAL A 25 4.38 -1.75 -4.58
N TRP A 26 4.30 -3.02 -4.22
CA TRP A 26 5.39 -3.71 -3.53
C TRP A 26 6.61 -3.88 -4.43
N HIS A 27 6.41 -4.31 -5.67
CA HIS A 27 7.51 -4.56 -6.60
C HIS A 27 8.10 -3.28 -7.22
N ARG A 28 7.31 -2.21 -7.36
CA ARG A 28 7.70 -1.01 -8.12
C ARG A 28 7.54 0.32 -7.36
N GLY A 29 7.06 0.29 -6.12
CA GLY A 29 6.71 1.50 -5.35
C GLY A 29 7.86 2.19 -4.62
N LEU A 30 9.07 1.63 -4.64
CA LEU A 30 10.28 2.33 -4.21
C LEU A 30 10.75 3.25 -5.34
N LEU A 31 10.24 4.48 -5.33
CA LEU A 31 10.50 5.46 -6.38
C LEU A 31 11.83 6.18 -6.15
N LYS A 32 12.69 6.24 -7.19
CA LYS A 32 13.94 7.02 -7.19
C LYS A 32 13.73 8.53 -7.00
N LYS A 33 12.50 9.01 -7.23
CA LYS A 33 12.11 10.43 -7.13
C LYS A 33 12.11 10.95 -5.69
N GLY A 34 11.96 10.07 -4.70
CA GLY A 34 12.01 10.41 -3.28
C GLY A 34 10.78 9.96 -2.49
N TYR A 35 10.69 10.48 -1.27
CA TYR A 35 9.83 9.94 -0.20
C TYR A 35 8.54 10.72 0.04
N GLY A 36 8.10 11.54 -0.92
CA GLY A 36 6.89 12.34 -0.78
C GLY A 36 5.61 11.53 -0.59
N LEU A 37 4.55 12.18 -0.10
CA LEU A 37 3.23 11.57 0.08
C LEU A 37 2.42 11.48 -1.22
N CYS A 38 2.53 12.48 -2.10
CA CYS A 38 1.72 12.55 -3.31
C CYS A 38 2.14 11.51 -4.36
N HIS A 39 3.44 11.26 -4.51
CA HIS A 39 4.01 10.40 -5.53
C HIS A 39 5.40 9.88 -5.14
N GLY A 40 5.54 9.50 -3.87
CA GLY A 40 6.78 8.95 -3.30
C GLY A 40 6.49 7.72 -2.46
N ALA A 41 7.57 7.12 -1.96
CA ALA A 41 7.48 5.86 -1.23
C ALA A 41 6.59 5.95 0.04
N ALA A 42 6.59 7.09 0.74
CA ALA A 42 5.72 7.27 1.91
C ALA A 42 4.23 7.21 1.55
N GLY A 43 3.82 7.81 0.43
CA GLY A 43 2.44 7.68 -0.08
C GLY A 43 2.08 6.24 -0.41
N ASN A 44 3.01 5.50 -0.98
CA ASN A 44 2.84 4.07 -1.28
C ASN A 44 2.68 3.22 0.00
N ALA A 45 3.36 3.57 1.10
CA ALA A 45 3.18 2.89 2.39
C ALA A 45 1.73 2.99 2.92
N TYR A 46 1.06 4.12 2.68
CA TYR A 46 -0.36 4.28 3.05
C TYR A 46 -1.28 3.32 2.32
N ALA A 47 -0.95 2.91 1.10
CA ALA A 47 -1.71 1.88 0.38
C ALA A 47 -1.70 0.54 1.14
N PHE A 48 -0.54 0.15 1.68
CA PHE A 48 -0.42 -1.06 2.50
C PHE A 48 -1.15 -0.93 3.84
N LEU A 49 -1.07 0.24 4.49
CA LEU A 49 -1.85 0.49 5.71
C LEU A 49 -3.36 0.41 5.46
N ALA A 50 -3.84 0.91 4.32
CA ALA A 50 -5.24 0.83 3.94
C ALA A 50 -5.68 -0.62 3.69
N LEU A 51 -4.84 -1.43 3.04
CA LEU A 51 -5.08 -2.87 2.87
C LEU A 51 -5.13 -3.59 4.22
N TYR A 52 -4.16 -3.35 5.10
CA TYR A 52 -4.13 -3.95 6.44
C TYR A 52 -5.38 -3.62 7.26
N LYS A 53 -5.85 -2.38 7.23
CA LYS A 53 -7.07 -1.96 7.94
C LYS A 53 -8.34 -2.69 7.48
N LEU A 54 -8.34 -3.26 6.27
CA LEU A 54 -9.48 -3.96 5.71
C LEU A 54 -9.33 -5.49 5.85
N THR A 55 -8.16 -6.03 5.53
CA THR A 55 -7.92 -7.49 5.50
C THR A 55 -7.39 -8.05 6.82
N HIS A 56 -6.86 -7.19 7.69
CA HIS A 56 -6.13 -7.56 8.92
C HIS A 56 -4.93 -8.50 8.68
N ASP A 57 -4.47 -8.65 7.44
CA ASP A 57 -3.34 -9.50 7.10
C ASP A 57 -2.01 -8.81 7.49
N PRO A 58 -1.23 -9.40 8.44
CA PRO A 58 0.03 -8.82 8.91
C PRO A 58 1.06 -8.61 7.78
N LYS A 59 0.96 -9.31 6.65
CA LYS A 59 1.78 -9.09 5.45
C LYS A 59 1.76 -7.63 5.01
N HIS A 60 0.60 -6.99 5.02
CA HIS A 60 0.49 -5.59 4.58
C HIS A 60 1.08 -4.62 5.61
N LEU A 61 0.92 -4.90 6.90
CA LEU A 61 1.55 -4.09 7.95
C LEU A 61 3.08 -4.17 7.86
N TYR A 62 3.63 -5.37 7.63
CA TYR A 62 5.06 -5.56 7.40
C TYR A 62 5.55 -4.75 6.19
N ARG A 63 4.84 -4.80 5.06
CA ARG A 63 5.19 -4.01 3.87
C ARG A 63 5.18 -2.50 4.12
N ALA A 64 4.20 -1.99 4.87
CA ALA A 64 4.17 -0.58 5.28
C ALA A 64 5.41 -0.21 6.12
N CYS A 65 5.79 -1.05 7.09
CA CYS A 65 6.98 -0.84 7.92
C CYS A 65 8.29 -0.94 7.13
N MET A 66 8.38 -1.82 6.14
CA MET A 66 9.56 -1.95 5.30
C MET A 66 9.82 -0.69 4.46
N VAL A 67 8.76 -0.10 3.89
CA VAL A 67 8.89 1.16 3.16
C VAL A 67 9.40 2.28 4.07
N ARG A 68 8.98 2.31 5.35
CA ARG A 68 9.53 3.20 6.38
C ARG A 68 11.00 2.89 6.69
N GLY A 69 11.38 1.61 6.80
CA GLY A 69 12.77 1.21 7.02
C GLY A 69 13.70 1.67 5.89
N SER A 70 13.24 1.66 4.64
CA SER A 70 13.97 2.20 3.50
C SER A 70 14.09 3.74 3.49
N LEU A 71 13.26 4.46 4.24
CA LEU A 71 13.47 5.90 4.47
C LEU A 71 14.67 6.13 5.41
N ASN A 72 14.76 5.38 6.51
CA ASN A 72 15.78 5.60 7.54
C ASN A 72 17.20 5.18 7.13
N LEU A 73 17.36 4.37 6.08
CA LEU A 73 18.68 3.99 5.55
C LEU A 73 19.28 5.06 4.61
N LEU A 74 18.52 6.09 4.24
CA LEU A 74 18.90 7.09 3.24
C LEU A 74 18.82 8.54 3.76
N THR A 75 18.60 8.72 5.07
CA THR A 75 18.69 10.00 5.82
C THR A 75 19.74 9.88 6.89
#